data_AF-R4X9J5-F1
#
_entry.id   AF-R4X9J5-F1
#
_cell.length_a   1.000
_cell.length_b   1.000
_cell.length_c   1.000
_cell.angle_alpha   90.00
_cell.angle_beta   90.00
_cell.angle_gamma   90.00
#
_symmetry.space_group_name_H-M   'P 1'
#
loop_
_entity.id
_entity.type
_entity.pdbx_description
1 polymer ?
#
loop_
_entity_poly.entity_id
_entity_poly.type
_entity_poly.pdbx_seq_one_letter_code
_entity_poly.pdbx_strand_id
1 'polypeptide(L)'
;MSNGNQLSTQQTHALFHYLCHVEAFIEFTSLKVPGRIAAFGPPFVVNTAHPKEDPSPILEKCTREFVLTDSLPAFSKVKDDSTFWGDKVQRILENMAESTLSDSYDKGKVSKRKVLGMSVSVFLANIARGLFGKVAQNQTHDEAKRNPELSKENMNAADLMEAWRTWKIGMIYDSNLTDALALLESAKPTDSWPAHQYAAALYIKLTLASLLHYIFVSSPDGADTLNILKRLHEKLPYWTIRQTLKIPYATQMVQGLIKVFLAKSMFGGKALLQTLISTILGQDQTRCEKGIATIERDGFPKAQADGLKKYVYDTSRAEQVALRERSQAEGISIVAAILGTTKFSQQGHTDCLKYLELQLSRRDRIELIRILTGDEVLTSTIRAGLDIFFPIIAELHKAANLPEGLADAQNFLTELISVSEANGNINKFVSLVDKHESSFIKFASQIIRNSPSMREGYVGWYHHCLKAYTGTPAMELKNSVADMDEQQRTSIMREIDTYSAYLEQKREVSHSRLEAILRKTGDDGFGEWLGILSDVQVDARTTPKTPTAKMPAPVRPDMSVTTGAMLNIFRDGLMARTPEHVPQKEV
;
A
#
# COMPACT_ATOMS: atom_id res chain seq x y z
N MET A 1 -8.94 3.53 -46.12
CA MET A 1 -9.94 4.12 -45.20
C MET A 1 -9.35 4.03 -43.81
N SER A 2 -9.02 5.15 -43.18
CA SER A 2 -8.26 5.20 -41.93
C SER A 2 -9.04 4.58 -40.76
N ASN A 3 -8.33 3.85 -39.90
CA ASN A 3 -8.77 3.31 -38.60
C ASN A 3 -9.15 4.43 -37.59
N GLY A 4 -10.09 5.33 -37.93
CA GLY A 4 -10.53 6.41 -37.05
C GLY A 4 -11.40 5.96 -35.87
N ASN A 5 -11.82 4.70 -35.86
CA ASN A 5 -12.75 4.15 -34.87
C ASN A 5 -12.06 3.24 -33.83
N GLN A 6 -10.74 3.03 -33.93
CA GLN A 6 -9.98 2.16 -33.03
C GLN A 6 -8.93 2.94 -32.27
N LEU A 7 -8.64 2.52 -31.04
CA LEU A 7 -7.52 3.05 -30.27
C LEU A 7 -6.18 2.57 -30.84
N SER A 8 -5.18 3.44 -30.83
CA SER A 8 -3.79 3.05 -31.07
C SER A 8 -3.26 2.15 -29.95
N THR A 9 -2.13 1.47 -30.15
CA THR A 9 -1.49 0.67 -29.09
C THR A 9 -1.14 1.53 -27.87
N GLN A 10 -0.64 2.75 -28.10
CA GLN A 10 -0.29 3.69 -27.04
C GLN A 10 -1.54 4.16 -26.28
N GLN A 11 -2.61 4.50 -26.99
CA GLN A 11 -3.90 4.89 -26.40
C GLN A 11 -4.50 3.74 -25.59
N THR A 12 -4.46 2.52 -26.12
CA THR A 12 -4.94 1.30 -25.43
C THR A 12 -4.17 1.08 -24.12
N HIS A 13 -2.84 1.20 -24.16
CA HIS A 13 -2.01 1.08 -22.95
C HIS A 13 -2.31 2.19 -21.93
N ALA A 14 -2.43 3.45 -22.38
CA ALA A 14 -2.76 4.58 -21.51
C ALA A 14 -4.15 4.42 -20.85
N LEU A 15 -5.15 4.00 -21.62
CA LEU A 15 -6.50 3.72 -21.12
C LEU A 15 -6.49 2.58 -20.09
N PHE A 16 -5.83 1.46 -20.40
CA PHE A 16 -5.71 0.34 -19.47
C PHE A 16 -4.99 0.75 -18.17
N HIS A 17 -3.90 1.51 -18.29
CA HIS A 17 -3.18 2.04 -17.14
C HIS A 17 -4.05 2.91 -16.26
N TYR A 18 -4.81 3.83 -16.87
CA TYR A 18 -5.75 4.71 -16.19
C TYR A 18 -6.84 3.93 -15.43
N LEU A 19 -7.52 3.01 -16.13
CA LEU A 19 -8.63 2.24 -15.57
C LEU A 19 -8.20 1.35 -14.41
N CYS A 20 -7.06 0.65 -14.52
CA CYS A 20 -6.49 -0.10 -13.40
C CYS A 20 -6.21 0.79 -12.19
N HIS A 21 -5.73 2.02 -12.41
CA HIS A 21 -5.41 2.94 -11.32
C HIS A 21 -6.67 3.47 -10.63
N VAL A 22 -7.68 3.87 -11.41
CA VAL A 22 -8.97 4.34 -10.87
C VAL A 22 -9.67 3.23 -10.12
N GLU A 23 -9.77 2.03 -10.68
CA GLU A 23 -10.46 0.92 -10.06
C GLU A 23 -9.75 0.45 -8.79
N ALA A 24 -8.42 0.31 -8.80
CA ALA A 24 -7.65 -0.04 -7.61
C ALA A 24 -7.85 0.98 -6.46
N PHE A 25 -7.95 2.28 -6.79
CA PHE A 25 -8.23 3.31 -5.79
C PHE A 25 -9.67 3.23 -5.27
N ILE A 26 -10.66 3.02 -6.15
CA ILE A 26 -12.06 2.84 -5.74
C ILE A 26 -12.18 1.63 -4.82
N GLU A 27 -11.73 0.46 -5.25
CA GLU A 27 -11.81 -0.78 -4.48
C GLU A 27 -11.13 -0.65 -3.11
N PHE A 28 -9.88 -0.16 -3.08
CA PHE A 28 -9.14 -0.03 -1.82
C PHE A 28 -9.78 0.99 -0.87
N THR A 29 -10.25 2.13 -1.38
CA THR A 29 -10.92 3.13 -0.54
C THR A 29 -12.30 2.68 -0.08
N SER A 30 -12.96 1.79 -0.83
CA SER A 30 -14.24 1.20 -0.47
C SER A 30 -14.13 0.18 0.66
N LEU A 31 -12.95 -0.35 1.00
CA LEU A 31 -12.78 -1.21 2.19
C LEU A 31 -13.20 -0.56 3.52
N LYS A 32 -13.39 0.77 3.54
CA LYS A 32 -13.97 1.49 4.67
C LYS A 32 -15.50 1.36 4.77
N VAL A 33 -16.17 0.78 3.76
CA VAL A 33 -17.63 0.48 3.73
C VAL A 33 -17.85 -0.92 4.29
N PRO A 34 -18.74 -1.10 5.28
CA PRO A 34 -19.08 -2.43 5.80
C PRO A 34 -19.59 -3.37 4.70
N GLY A 35 -19.27 -4.66 4.80
CA GLY A 35 -19.65 -5.70 3.84
C GLY A 35 -18.73 -5.82 2.61
N ARG A 36 -17.81 -4.88 2.37
CA ARG A 36 -16.93 -4.92 1.18
C ARG A 36 -15.96 -6.08 1.18
N ILE A 37 -15.44 -6.48 2.34
CA ILE A 37 -14.59 -7.68 2.44
C ILE A 37 -15.45 -8.96 2.32
N ALA A 38 -16.67 -8.95 2.85
CA ALA A 38 -17.62 -10.06 2.69
C ALA A 38 -17.96 -10.32 1.22
N ALA A 39 -18.05 -9.26 0.41
CA ALA A 39 -18.32 -9.34 -1.03
C ALA A 39 -17.23 -10.09 -1.83
N PHE A 40 -16.06 -10.34 -1.24
CA PHE A 40 -15.04 -11.18 -1.89
C PHE A 40 -15.49 -12.64 -1.96
N GLY A 41 -16.46 -13.06 -1.14
CA GLY A 41 -16.95 -14.45 -1.05
C GLY A 41 -16.07 -15.34 -0.19
N PRO A 42 -16.33 -16.67 -0.16
CA PRO A 42 -15.60 -17.62 0.68
C PRO A 42 -14.07 -17.51 0.52
N PRO A 43 -13.29 -17.60 1.62
CA PRO A 43 -13.68 -17.99 2.99
C PRO A 43 -14.30 -16.87 3.85
N PHE A 44 -14.44 -15.67 3.31
CA PHE A 44 -15.16 -14.59 3.98
C PHE A 44 -16.66 -14.91 4.05
N VAL A 45 -17.28 -14.53 5.16
CA VAL A 45 -18.69 -14.83 5.44
C VAL A 45 -19.58 -13.66 5.05
N VAL A 46 -20.81 -13.93 4.66
CA VAL A 46 -21.77 -12.89 4.27
C VAL A 46 -22.03 -11.94 5.46
N ASN A 47 -21.88 -10.64 5.23
CA ASN A 47 -22.36 -9.64 6.18
C ASN A 47 -23.88 -9.47 6.00
N THR A 48 -24.68 -9.95 6.96
CA THR A 48 -26.15 -9.94 6.86
C THR A 48 -26.75 -8.53 6.89
N ALA A 49 -26.07 -7.57 7.53
CA ALA A 49 -26.47 -6.17 7.52
C ALA A 49 -26.15 -5.48 6.19
N HIS A 50 -25.13 -5.98 5.47
CA HIS A 50 -24.65 -5.43 4.20
C HIS A 50 -24.48 -6.53 3.13
N PRO A 51 -25.58 -7.19 2.70
CA PRO A 51 -25.49 -8.39 1.87
C PRO A 51 -25.23 -8.13 0.37
N LYS A 52 -25.23 -6.87 -0.08
CA LYS A 52 -25.18 -6.48 -1.50
C LYS A 52 -24.25 -5.29 -1.72
N GLU A 53 -22.99 -5.45 -1.39
CA GLU A 53 -21.95 -4.45 -1.68
C GLU A 53 -21.33 -4.68 -3.07
N ASP A 54 -20.85 -3.62 -3.73
CA ASP A 54 -20.27 -3.77 -5.07
C ASP A 54 -19.01 -4.66 -5.03
N PRO A 55 -18.75 -5.41 -6.12
CA PRO A 55 -17.57 -6.26 -6.22
C PRO A 55 -16.26 -5.45 -6.14
N SER A 56 -15.17 -6.16 -5.84
CA SER A 56 -13.80 -5.63 -5.84
C SER A 56 -12.92 -6.56 -6.69
N PRO A 57 -13.09 -6.59 -8.02
CA PRO A 57 -12.47 -7.60 -8.87
C PRO A 57 -10.95 -7.61 -8.80
N ILE A 58 -10.29 -6.46 -8.67
CA ILE A 58 -8.82 -6.39 -8.56
C ILE A 58 -8.36 -6.98 -7.22
N LEU A 59 -8.92 -6.50 -6.10
CA LEU A 59 -8.55 -6.96 -4.75
C LEU A 59 -8.89 -8.43 -4.57
N GLU A 60 -10.08 -8.86 -4.97
CA GLU A 60 -10.51 -10.25 -4.89
C GLU A 60 -9.55 -11.14 -5.69
N LYS A 61 -9.26 -10.80 -6.95
CA LYS A 61 -8.33 -11.58 -7.78
C LYS A 61 -6.94 -11.64 -7.16
N CYS A 62 -6.40 -10.53 -6.65
CA CYS A 62 -5.11 -10.51 -5.98
C CYS A 62 -5.10 -11.37 -4.71
N THR A 63 -6.14 -11.27 -3.88
CA THR A 63 -6.27 -12.06 -2.65
C THR A 63 -6.38 -13.55 -2.96
N ARG A 64 -7.19 -13.95 -3.96
CA ARG A 64 -7.36 -15.34 -4.35
C ARG A 64 -6.09 -15.94 -4.96
N GLU A 65 -5.45 -15.21 -5.87
CA GLU A 65 -4.28 -15.71 -6.58
C GLU A 65 -3.03 -15.79 -5.69
N PHE A 66 -2.84 -14.82 -4.79
CA PHE A 66 -1.58 -14.69 -4.06
C PHE A 66 -1.65 -15.05 -2.59
N VAL A 67 -2.84 -15.01 -1.96
CA VAL A 67 -3.01 -15.24 -0.51
C VAL A 67 -3.79 -16.53 -0.24
N LEU A 68 -4.97 -16.68 -0.85
CA LEU A 68 -5.88 -17.82 -0.66
C LEU A 68 -5.57 -18.93 -1.67
N THR A 69 -4.30 -19.35 -1.70
CA THR A 69 -3.77 -20.34 -2.64
C THR A 69 -3.17 -21.54 -1.89
N ASP A 70 -3.19 -22.71 -2.52
CA ASP A 70 -2.57 -23.93 -2.00
C ASP A 70 -1.04 -23.83 -1.92
N SER A 71 -0.46 -22.89 -2.65
CA SER A 71 0.99 -22.77 -2.78
C SER A 71 1.64 -21.93 -1.67
N LEU A 72 0.92 -20.99 -1.04
CA LEU A 72 1.50 -20.07 -0.05
C LEU A 72 1.77 -20.80 1.27
N PRO A 73 3.03 -20.94 1.71
CA PRO A 73 3.33 -21.60 2.97
C PRO A 73 2.60 -20.97 4.16
N ALA A 74 2.20 -21.81 5.12
CA ALA A 74 1.34 -21.50 6.26
C ALA A 74 -0.13 -21.21 5.88
N PHE A 75 -0.42 -20.20 5.05
CA PHE A 75 -1.80 -19.83 4.73
C PHE A 75 -2.55 -20.86 3.89
N SER A 76 -1.87 -21.71 3.11
CA SER A 76 -2.50 -22.82 2.40
C SER A 76 -3.31 -23.75 3.33
N LYS A 77 -2.95 -23.85 4.62
CA LYS A 77 -3.67 -24.65 5.62
C LYS A 77 -5.00 -24.04 6.07
N VAL A 78 -5.19 -22.75 5.85
CA VAL A 78 -6.37 -21.99 6.29
C VAL A 78 -7.04 -21.26 5.14
N LYS A 79 -6.68 -21.54 3.88
CA LYS A 79 -7.22 -20.83 2.71
C LYS A 79 -8.76 -20.85 2.62
N ASP A 80 -9.38 -21.91 3.14
CA ASP A 80 -10.83 -22.12 3.15
C ASP A 80 -11.43 -22.02 4.58
N ASP A 81 -10.63 -21.64 5.58
CA ASP A 81 -11.07 -21.61 7.00
C ASP A 81 -11.85 -20.32 7.30
N SER A 82 -13.17 -20.42 7.33
CA SER A 82 -14.07 -19.31 7.70
C SER A 82 -13.91 -18.88 9.16
N THR A 83 -13.40 -19.72 10.05
CA THR A 83 -13.12 -19.36 11.44
C THR A 83 -11.94 -18.38 11.52
N PHE A 84 -10.93 -18.59 10.68
CA PHE A 84 -9.79 -17.67 10.62
C PHE A 84 -10.13 -16.42 9.78
N TRP A 85 -10.64 -16.59 8.56
CA TRP A 85 -10.88 -15.45 7.67
C TRP A 85 -12.14 -14.67 8.02
N GLY A 86 -13.24 -15.34 8.37
CA GLY A 86 -14.51 -14.73 8.75
C GLY A 86 -14.50 -14.20 10.19
N ASP A 87 -14.44 -15.10 11.17
CA ASP A 87 -14.64 -14.73 12.58
C ASP A 87 -13.52 -13.86 13.17
N LYS A 88 -12.33 -13.89 12.57
CA LYS A 88 -11.15 -13.13 13.03
C LYS A 88 -10.81 -12.00 12.07
N VAL A 89 -10.25 -12.30 10.90
CA VAL A 89 -9.71 -11.27 9.99
C VAL A 89 -10.80 -10.31 9.53
N GLN A 90 -11.88 -10.82 8.94
CA GLN A 90 -13.02 -10.03 8.49
C GLN A 90 -13.65 -9.27 9.64
N ARG A 91 -13.87 -9.89 10.81
CA ARG A 91 -14.44 -9.21 11.97
C ARG A 91 -13.67 -7.94 12.36
N ILE A 92 -12.34 -7.96 12.34
CA ILE A 92 -11.54 -6.76 12.64
C ILE A 92 -11.77 -5.68 11.57
N LEU A 93 -11.75 -6.07 10.28
CA LEU A 93 -11.93 -5.14 9.17
C LEU A 93 -13.34 -4.51 9.14
N GLU A 94 -14.37 -5.33 9.39
CA GLU A 94 -15.77 -4.89 9.47
C GLU A 94 -16.00 -3.96 10.66
N ASN A 95 -15.48 -4.29 11.85
CA ASN A 95 -15.52 -3.39 13.02
C ASN A 95 -14.90 -2.02 12.69
N MET A 96 -13.77 -1.99 11.96
CA MET A 96 -13.15 -0.74 11.53
C MET A 96 -13.98 0.03 10.50
N ALA A 97 -14.67 -0.66 9.59
CA ALA A 97 -15.55 -0.07 8.59
C ALA A 97 -16.82 0.53 9.23
N GLU A 98 -17.40 -0.18 10.20
CA GLU A 98 -18.59 0.22 10.96
C GLU A 98 -18.33 1.40 11.90
N SER A 99 -17.11 1.54 12.43
CA SER A 99 -16.71 2.67 13.28
C SER A 99 -16.64 4.03 12.55
N THR A 100 -16.95 4.10 11.25
CA THR A 100 -17.04 5.35 10.44
C THR A 100 -15.86 6.32 10.63
N LEU A 101 -14.63 5.78 10.71
CA LEU A 101 -13.41 6.55 10.93
C LEU A 101 -13.26 7.72 9.95
N SER A 102 -12.95 8.92 10.47
CA SER A 102 -13.13 10.17 9.74
C SER A 102 -12.28 10.34 8.48
N ASP A 103 -12.81 11.07 7.50
CA ASP A 103 -12.15 11.32 6.23
C ASP A 103 -11.07 12.43 6.34
N SER A 104 -10.08 12.39 5.46
CA SER A 104 -9.04 13.43 5.39
C SER A 104 -9.61 14.77 4.94
N TYR A 105 -10.70 14.72 4.15
CA TYR A 105 -11.40 15.93 3.71
C TYR A 105 -11.83 16.79 4.91
N ASP A 106 -12.51 16.17 5.88
CA ASP A 106 -13.09 16.84 7.04
C ASP A 106 -12.01 17.38 8.00
N LYS A 107 -10.88 16.68 8.07
CA LYS A 107 -9.73 17.08 8.90
C LYS A 107 -8.96 18.27 8.32
N GLY A 108 -9.23 18.68 7.08
CA GLY A 108 -8.48 19.76 6.41
C GLY A 108 -7.04 19.42 6.06
N LYS A 109 -6.64 18.16 6.20
CA LYS A 109 -5.29 17.66 5.88
C LYS A 109 -5.35 16.22 5.41
N VAL A 110 -4.51 15.89 4.44
CA VAL A 110 -4.31 14.49 4.02
C VAL A 110 -3.79 13.71 5.22
N SER A 111 -4.48 12.64 5.61
CA SER A 111 -4.08 11.83 6.75
C SER A 111 -3.13 10.71 6.36
N LYS A 112 -2.35 10.21 7.33
CA LYS A 112 -1.42 9.06 7.18
C LYS A 112 -2.07 7.85 6.56
N ARG A 113 -3.30 7.53 7.01
CA ARG A 113 -4.10 6.44 6.47
C ARG A 113 -4.42 6.66 4.99
N LYS A 114 -4.74 7.90 4.59
CA LYS A 114 -5.00 8.24 3.20
C LYS A 114 -3.71 8.21 2.38
N VAL A 115 -2.61 8.75 2.89
CA VAL A 115 -1.27 8.67 2.27
C VAL A 115 -0.90 7.21 2.00
N LEU A 116 -0.94 6.36 3.02
CA LEU A 116 -0.65 4.94 2.89
C LEU A 116 -1.61 4.25 1.92
N GLY A 117 -2.91 4.55 2.00
CA GLY A 117 -3.90 3.96 1.10
C GLY A 117 -3.70 4.36 -0.36
N MET A 118 -3.25 5.59 -0.62
CA MET A 118 -2.87 6.05 -1.96
C MET A 118 -1.65 5.28 -2.48
N SER A 119 -0.63 5.09 -1.64
CA SER A 119 0.53 4.26 -1.97
C SER A 119 0.13 2.84 -2.31
N VAL A 120 -0.67 2.18 -1.45
CA VAL A 120 -1.16 0.81 -1.68
C VAL A 120 -1.96 0.72 -2.97
N SER A 121 -2.82 1.70 -3.27
CA SER A 121 -3.62 1.72 -4.51
C SER A 121 -2.73 1.82 -5.76
N VAL A 122 -1.65 2.61 -5.72
CA VAL A 122 -0.69 2.72 -6.84
C VAL A 122 0.03 1.38 -7.06
N PHE A 123 0.45 0.70 -5.99
CA PHE A 123 1.09 -0.62 -6.10
C PHE A 123 0.09 -1.70 -6.56
N LEU A 124 -1.12 -1.69 -6.03
CA LEU A 124 -2.18 -2.60 -6.44
C LEU A 124 -2.50 -2.44 -7.93
N ALA A 125 -2.55 -1.20 -8.43
CA ALA A 125 -2.72 -0.93 -9.86
C ALA A 125 -1.57 -1.51 -10.71
N ASN A 126 -0.32 -1.48 -10.23
CA ASN A 126 0.81 -2.12 -10.91
C ASN A 126 0.64 -3.65 -10.99
N ILE A 127 0.23 -4.27 -9.88
CA ILE A 127 -0.06 -5.71 -9.82
C ILE A 127 -1.20 -6.06 -10.78
N ALA A 128 -2.29 -5.30 -10.73
CA ALA A 128 -3.47 -5.48 -11.59
C ALA A 128 -3.10 -5.41 -13.08
N ARG A 129 -2.29 -4.44 -13.49
CA ARG A 129 -1.83 -4.33 -14.89
C ARG A 129 -1.13 -5.59 -15.36
N GLY A 130 -0.28 -6.19 -14.54
CA GLY A 130 0.35 -7.46 -14.89
C GLY A 130 -0.65 -8.63 -14.92
N LEU A 131 -1.51 -8.73 -13.90
CA LEU A 131 -2.47 -9.83 -13.75
C LEU A 131 -3.51 -9.87 -14.87
N PHE A 132 -4.02 -8.71 -15.29
CA PHE A 132 -5.08 -8.60 -16.28
C PHE A 132 -4.54 -8.27 -17.67
N GLY A 133 -3.42 -7.56 -17.78
CA GLY A 133 -2.77 -7.25 -19.07
C GLY A 133 -1.91 -8.40 -19.59
N LYS A 134 -1.45 -9.29 -18.71
CA LYS A 134 -0.47 -10.35 -18.96
C LYS A 134 0.86 -9.82 -19.49
N VAL A 135 1.88 -10.66 -19.46
CA VAL A 135 3.21 -10.38 -19.99
C VAL A 135 3.40 -11.26 -21.21
N ALA A 136 3.54 -10.67 -22.41
CA ALA A 136 3.75 -11.45 -23.62
C ALA A 136 5.13 -12.11 -23.63
N GLN A 137 5.19 -13.42 -23.94
CA GLN A 137 6.45 -14.16 -24.09
C GLN A 137 7.36 -13.57 -25.19
N ASN A 138 6.75 -13.01 -26.25
CA ASN A 138 7.44 -12.51 -27.44
C ASN A 138 7.85 -11.02 -27.37
N GLN A 139 7.64 -10.31 -26.26
CA GLN A 139 8.23 -8.97 -26.04
C GLN A 139 9.72 -9.11 -25.65
N THR A 140 10.45 -9.75 -26.54
CA THR A 140 11.90 -9.83 -26.68
C THR A 140 12.69 -9.96 -25.38
N HIS A 141 12.98 -11.22 -25.05
CA HIS A 141 14.37 -11.67 -24.83
C HIS A 141 15.24 -11.32 -26.05
N ASP A 142 15.33 -10.04 -26.44
CA ASP A 142 16.32 -9.62 -27.43
C ASP A 142 17.63 -9.61 -26.67
N GLU A 143 18.30 -10.77 -26.61
CA GLU A 143 19.73 -10.81 -26.26
C GLU A 143 20.51 -9.81 -27.14
N ALA A 144 20.01 -9.52 -28.35
CA ALA A 144 20.49 -8.50 -29.27
C ALA A 144 20.34 -7.04 -28.80
N LYS A 145 19.44 -6.73 -27.85
CA LYS A 145 19.27 -5.39 -27.25
C LYS A 145 20.05 -5.22 -25.94
N ARG A 146 20.58 -6.31 -25.37
CA ARG A 146 21.48 -6.21 -24.23
C ARG A 146 22.73 -5.51 -24.71
N ASN A 147 23.11 -4.43 -24.04
CA ASN A 147 24.41 -3.82 -24.23
C ASN A 147 25.49 -4.87 -23.90
N PRO A 148 26.23 -5.40 -24.90
CA PRO A 148 27.23 -6.44 -24.65
C PRO A 148 28.43 -5.90 -23.85
N GLU A 149 28.57 -4.57 -23.80
CA GLU A 149 29.59 -3.85 -23.03
C GLU A 149 29.09 -3.44 -21.63
N LEU A 150 27.88 -3.88 -21.21
CA LEU A 150 27.32 -3.54 -19.90
C LEU A 150 28.27 -3.98 -18.78
N SER A 151 28.83 -3.00 -18.07
CA SER A 151 29.73 -3.19 -16.94
C SER A 151 29.19 -2.44 -15.72
N LYS A 152 29.74 -2.74 -14.54
CA LYS A 152 29.31 -2.10 -13.28
C LYS A 152 29.66 -0.62 -13.25
N GLU A 153 30.69 -0.25 -14.00
CA GLU A 153 31.30 1.07 -14.02
C GLU A 153 30.66 2.02 -15.05
N ASN A 154 29.93 1.50 -16.04
CA ASN A 154 29.38 2.28 -17.16
C ASN A 154 27.85 2.34 -17.23
N MET A 155 27.15 1.78 -16.24
CA MET A 155 25.68 1.71 -16.22
C MET A 155 25.04 3.10 -16.11
N ASN A 156 24.23 3.48 -17.11
CA ASN A 156 23.36 4.64 -17.06
C ASN A 156 21.90 4.24 -16.76
N ALA A 157 21.00 5.23 -16.65
CA ALA A 157 19.60 5.00 -16.34
C ALA A 157 18.87 4.15 -17.40
N ALA A 158 19.18 4.33 -18.70
CA ALA A 158 18.57 3.55 -19.77
C ALA A 158 18.97 2.07 -19.71
N ASP A 159 20.26 1.80 -19.52
CA ASP A 159 20.79 0.44 -19.34
C ASP A 159 20.12 -0.26 -18.15
N LEU A 160 20.01 0.44 -17.02
CA LEU A 160 19.45 -0.13 -15.79
C LEU A 160 17.95 -0.42 -15.90
N MET A 161 17.19 0.46 -16.57
CA MET A 161 15.76 0.23 -16.82
C MET A 161 15.52 -0.95 -17.76
N GLU A 162 16.33 -1.09 -18.80
CA GLU A 162 16.22 -2.21 -19.74
C GLU A 162 16.65 -3.54 -19.10
N ALA A 163 17.72 -3.52 -18.29
CA ALA A 163 18.14 -4.67 -17.49
C ALA A 163 17.03 -5.09 -16.52
N TRP A 164 16.40 -4.14 -15.83
CA TRP A 164 15.26 -4.42 -14.94
C TRP A 164 14.05 -4.99 -15.68
N ARG A 165 13.71 -4.44 -16.86
CA ARG A 165 12.61 -4.95 -17.71
C ARG A 165 12.88 -6.41 -18.10
N THR A 166 14.06 -6.68 -18.62
CA THR A 166 14.46 -8.03 -19.06
C THR A 166 14.50 -9.00 -17.88
N TRP A 167 15.02 -8.56 -16.73
CA TRP A 167 15.10 -9.38 -15.54
C TRP A 167 13.70 -9.82 -15.07
N LYS A 168 12.71 -8.90 -15.02
CA LYS A 168 11.32 -9.23 -14.68
C LYS A 168 10.68 -10.24 -15.63
N ILE A 169 10.93 -10.13 -16.94
CA ILE A 169 10.41 -11.10 -17.92
C ILE A 169 11.03 -12.48 -17.68
N GLY A 170 12.34 -12.54 -17.46
CA GLY A 170 13.01 -13.80 -17.13
C GLY A 170 12.64 -14.37 -15.76
N MET A 171 12.06 -13.58 -14.84
CA MET A 171 11.44 -14.16 -13.62
C MET A 171 10.20 -14.99 -13.97
N ILE A 172 9.47 -14.62 -15.02
CA ILE A 172 8.24 -15.30 -15.43
C ILE A 172 8.54 -16.50 -16.33
N TYR A 173 9.47 -16.33 -17.28
CA TYR A 173 9.68 -17.28 -18.37
C TYR A 173 11.00 -18.08 -18.29
N ASP A 174 11.98 -17.61 -17.50
CA ASP A 174 13.33 -18.19 -17.44
C ASP A 174 13.72 -18.61 -15.99
N SER A 175 15.02 -18.86 -15.79
CA SER A 175 15.65 -19.26 -14.53
C SER A 175 16.00 -18.09 -13.59
N ASN A 176 15.61 -16.84 -13.88
CA ASN A 176 16.09 -15.70 -13.07
C ASN A 176 15.74 -15.82 -11.58
N LEU A 177 14.61 -16.46 -11.22
CA LEU A 177 14.26 -16.71 -9.83
C LEU A 177 15.27 -17.67 -9.17
N THR A 178 15.56 -18.79 -9.82
CA THR A 178 16.52 -19.78 -9.30
C THR A 178 17.95 -19.24 -9.30
N ASP A 179 18.31 -18.43 -10.29
CA ASP A 179 19.63 -17.80 -10.38
C ASP A 179 19.83 -16.76 -9.27
N ALA A 180 18.80 -15.94 -8.99
CA ALA A 180 18.82 -14.99 -7.89
C ALA A 180 18.94 -15.72 -6.54
N LEU A 181 18.27 -16.86 -6.36
CA LEU A 181 18.40 -17.68 -5.15
C LEU A 181 19.80 -18.27 -5.00
N ALA A 182 20.42 -18.74 -6.08
CA ALA A 182 21.80 -19.24 -6.05
C ALA A 182 22.81 -18.13 -5.66
N LEU A 183 22.58 -16.90 -6.13
CA LEU A 183 23.40 -15.74 -5.76
C LEU A 183 23.22 -15.32 -4.31
N LEU A 184 21.98 -15.31 -3.81
CA LEU A 184 21.71 -15.10 -2.38
C LEU A 184 22.33 -16.23 -1.54
N GLU A 185 22.24 -17.47 -2.02
CA GLU A 185 22.87 -18.63 -1.39
C GLU A 185 24.38 -18.44 -1.27
N SER A 186 25.06 -17.79 -2.22
CA SER A 186 26.52 -17.58 -2.16
C SER A 186 26.96 -16.66 -1.02
N ALA A 187 26.04 -15.92 -0.39
CA ALA A 187 26.31 -14.98 0.71
C ALA A 187 27.31 -13.86 0.35
N LYS A 188 27.45 -13.52 -0.93
CA LYS A 188 28.36 -12.47 -1.40
C LYS A 188 27.58 -11.18 -1.66
N PRO A 189 28.16 -9.99 -1.43
CA PRO A 189 27.49 -8.74 -1.74
C PRO A 189 27.18 -8.63 -3.24
N THR A 190 26.17 -7.84 -3.59
CA THR A 190 25.66 -7.78 -4.98
C THR A 190 26.69 -7.21 -5.95
N ASP A 191 27.62 -6.39 -5.48
CA ASP A 191 28.76 -5.88 -6.24
C ASP A 191 29.68 -6.99 -6.80
N SER A 192 29.54 -8.23 -6.35
CA SER A 192 30.26 -9.40 -6.86
C SER A 192 29.45 -10.23 -7.87
N TRP A 193 28.17 -9.91 -8.06
CA TRP A 193 27.27 -10.67 -8.93
C TRP A 193 27.55 -10.42 -10.42
N PRO A 194 27.11 -11.30 -11.33
CA PRO A 194 27.16 -11.04 -12.78
C PRO A 194 26.47 -9.72 -13.14
N ALA A 195 26.95 -9.02 -14.17
CA ALA A 195 26.51 -7.66 -14.51
C ALA A 195 24.98 -7.51 -14.63
N HIS A 196 24.31 -8.46 -15.29
CA HIS A 196 22.85 -8.44 -15.45
C HIS A 196 22.08 -8.62 -14.12
N GLN A 197 22.57 -9.46 -13.21
CA GLN A 197 21.96 -9.67 -11.88
C GLN A 197 22.29 -8.50 -10.94
N TYR A 198 23.50 -7.95 -11.03
CA TYR A 198 23.87 -6.73 -10.33
C TYR A 198 22.99 -5.55 -10.74
N ALA A 199 22.72 -5.37 -12.03
CA ALA A 199 21.84 -4.32 -12.53
C ALA A 199 20.42 -4.43 -11.91
N ALA A 200 19.84 -5.63 -11.89
CA ALA A 200 18.55 -5.85 -11.25
C ALA A 200 18.58 -5.56 -9.74
N ALA A 201 19.62 -6.03 -9.04
CA ALA A 201 19.81 -5.76 -7.62
C ALA A 201 19.98 -4.26 -7.34
N LEU A 202 20.76 -3.55 -8.16
CA LEU A 202 20.95 -2.10 -8.06
C LEU A 202 19.63 -1.38 -8.26
N TYR A 203 18.83 -1.73 -9.28
CA TYR A 203 17.50 -1.15 -9.48
C TYR A 203 16.60 -1.32 -8.25
N ILE A 204 16.59 -2.52 -7.64
CA ILE A 204 15.85 -2.80 -6.40
C ILE A 204 16.35 -1.93 -5.25
N LYS A 205 17.67 -1.82 -5.05
CA LYS A 205 18.27 -0.99 -3.99
C LYS A 205 17.90 0.48 -4.12
N LEU A 206 18.02 1.04 -5.33
CA LEU A 206 17.66 2.43 -5.60
C LEU A 206 16.14 2.65 -5.42
N THR A 207 15.30 1.67 -5.78
CA THR A 207 13.85 1.73 -5.56
C THR A 207 13.52 1.72 -4.07
N LEU A 208 14.16 0.85 -3.29
CA LEU A 208 13.99 0.80 -1.83
C LEU A 208 14.44 2.10 -1.17
N ALA A 209 15.58 2.65 -1.56
CA ALA A 209 16.05 3.95 -1.08
C ALA A 209 15.06 5.07 -1.42
N SER A 210 14.53 5.09 -2.64
CA SER A 210 13.51 6.05 -3.08
C SER A 210 12.23 5.95 -2.26
N LEU A 211 11.78 4.73 -1.97
CA LEU A 211 10.59 4.47 -1.15
C LEU A 211 10.80 4.90 0.30
N LEU A 212 11.94 4.58 0.91
CA LEU A 212 12.27 4.97 2.29
C LEU A 212 12.37 6.50 2.42
N HIS A 213 13.12 7.15 1.52
CA HIS A 213 13.24 8.61 1.48
C HIS A 213 11.86 9.26 1.34
N TYR A 214 11.03 8.74 0.45
CA TYR A 214 9.67 9.24 0.29
C TYR A 214 8.81 9.07 1.55
N ILE A 215 8.77 7.87 2.14
CA ILE A 215 7.92 7.58 3.30
C ILE A 215 8.31 8.47 4.49
N PHE A 216 9.60 8.64 4.76
CA PHE A 216 10.07 9.27 6.00
C PHE A 216 10.48 10.74 5.86
N VAL A 217 10.77 11.22 4.63
CA VAL A 217 11.25 12.60 4.40
C VAL A 217 10.34 13.34 3.43
N SER A 218 10.16 12.85 2.20
CA SER A 218 9.52 13.65 1.13
C SER A 218 7.99 13.71 1.21
N SER A 219 7.33 12.72 1.83
CA SER A 219 5.87 12.70 1.91
C SER A 219 5.32 13.76 2.87
N PRO A 220 4.10 14.30 2.64
CA PRO A 220 3.51 15.35 3.49
C PRO A 220 3.39 14.98 4.98
N ASP A 221 3.31 13.68 5.28
CA ASP A 221 3.17 13.11 6.62
C ASP A 221 4.46 12.45 7.12
N GLY A 222 5.60 12.66 6.45
CA GLY A 222 6.86 11.96 6.70
C GLY A 222 7.37 12.09 8.14
N ALA A 223 7.46 13.32 8.65
CA ALA A 223 7.92 13.60 10.01
C ALA A 223 7.07 12.90 11.09
N ASP A 224 5.75 12.86 10.90
CA ASP A 224 4.86 12.17 11.83
C ASP A 224 4.96 10.64 11.71
N THR A 225 5.15 10.11 10.49
CA THR A 225 5.36 8.68 10.25
C THR A 225 6.67 8.22 10.91
N LEU A 226 7.72 9.03 10.78
CA LEU A 226 8.99 8.85 11.47
C LEU A 226 8.82 8.87 13.00
N ASN A 227 8.03 9.79 13.53
CA ASN A 227 7.73 9.83 14.97
C ASN A 227 7.03 8.55 15.47
N ILE A 228 6.14 7.96 14.68
CA ILE A 228 5.51 6.66 15.02
C ILE A 228 6.57 5.56 15.03
N LEU A 229 7.41 5.47 13.99
CA LEU A 229 8.48 4.49 13.91
C LEU A 229 9.44 4.60 15.11
N LYS A 230 9.87 5.82 15.43
CA LYS A 230 10.76 6.11 16.57
C LYS A 230 10.15 5.65 17.89
N ARG A 231 8.89 6.01 18.16
CA ARG A 231 8.19 5.58 19.38
C ARG A 231 8.06 4.06 19.47
N LEU A 232 7.78 3.37 18.37
CA LEU A 232 7.73 1.92 18.34
C LEU A 232 9.11 1.33 18.63
N HIS A 233 10.15 1.82 17.95
CA HIS A 233 11.53 1.37 18.11
C HIS A 233 12.03 1.54 19.54
N GLU A 234 11.79 2.68 20.18
CA GLU A 234 12.18 2.95 21.57
C GLU A 234 11.47 2.07 22.61
N LYS A 235 10.24 1.62 22.31
CA LYS A 235 9.42 0.84 23.25
C LYS A 235 9.57 -0.66 23.08
N LEU A 236 10.19 -1.15 22.00
CA LEU A 236 10.42 -2.56 21.80
C LEU A 236 11.54 -3.08 22.72
N PRO A 237 11.30 -4.13 23.51
CA PRO A 237 12.32 -4.70 24.39
C PRO A 237 13.24 -5.64 23.59
N TYR A 238 14.03 -5.08 22.68
CA TYR A 238 14.92 -5.85 21.78
C TYR A 238 15.78 -6.87 22.54
N TRP A 239 16.34 -6.48 23.68
CA TRP A 239 17.10 -7.39 24.52
C TRP A 239 16.29 -8.62 24.95
N THR A 240 15.08 -8.44 25.48
CA THR A 240 14.21 -9.53 25.93
C THR A 240 13.80 -10.44 24.76
N ILE A 241 13.45 -9.84 23.63
CA ILE A 241 13.09 -10.59 22.41
C ILE A 241 14.30 -11.41 21.95
N ARG A 242 15.51 -10.83 21.92
CA ARG A 242 16.74 -11.54 21.56
C ARG A 242 17.07 -12.68 22.52
N GLN A 243 16.88 -12.53 23.84
CA GLN A 243 17.08 -13.66 24.76
C GLN A 243 16.05 -14.76 24.53
N THR A 244 14.81 -14.40 24.23
CA THR A 244 13.75 -15.36 23.94
C THR A 244 14.06 -16.14 22.66
N LEU A 245 14.57 -15.47 21.62
CA LEU A 245 15.00 -16.08 20.36
C LEU A 245 16.21 -17.02 20.50
N LYS A 246 16.93 -17.01 21.63
CA LYS A 246 18.02 -17.95 21.91
C LYS A 246 17.56 -19.27 22.52
N ILE A 247 16.28 -19.40 22.85
CA ILE A 247 15.73 -20.62 23.46
C ILE A 247 15.85 -21.77 22.46
N PRO A 248 16.59 -22.86 22.76
CA PRO A 248 16.92 -23.89 21.78
C PRO A 248 15.70 -24.62 21.17
N TYR A 249 14.59 -24.68 21.91
CA TYR A 249 13.38 -25.37 21.47
C TYR A 249 12.37 -24.38 20.91
N ALA A 250 12.03 -24.53 19.62
CA ALA A 250 11.12 -23.62 18.91
C ALA A 250 9.77 -23.44 19.62
N THR A 251 9.18 -24.50 20.17
CA THR A 251 7.93 -24.41 20.95
C THR A 251 8.06 -23.47 22.15
N GLN A 252 9.13 -23.62 22.93
CA GLN A 252 9.38 -22.78 24.10
C GLN A 252 9.77 -21.35 23.69
N MET A 253 10.51 -21.19 22.59
CA MET A 253 10.82 -19.89 22.00
C MET A 253 9.54 -19.14 21.63
N VAL A 254 8.64 -19.77 20.85
CA VAL A 254 7.37 -19.16 20.43
C VAL A 254 6.47 -18.86 21.62
N GLN A 255 6.35 -19.78 22.58
CA GLN A 255 5.63 -19.50 23.83
C GLN A 255 6.24 -18.34 24.62
N GLY A 256 7.57 -18.23 24.63
CA GLY A 256 8.28 -17.09 25.20
C GLY A 256 7.92 -15.78 24.48
N LEU A 257 7.89 -15.78 23.15
CA LEU A 257 7.52 -14.60 22.35
C LEU A 257 6.04 -14.22 22.59
N ILE A 258 5.15 -15.20 22.63
CA ILE A 258 3.74 -15.00 23.02
C ILE A 258 3.67 -14.37 24.40
N LYS A 259 4.48 -14.81 25.37
CA LYS A 259 4.52 -14.19 26.70
C LYS A 259 5.03 -12.75 26.64
N VAL A 260 6.09 -12.47 25.87
CA VAL A 260 6.62 -11.10 25.72
C VAL A 260 5.57 -10.15 25.13
N PHE A 261 4.85 -10.57 24.09
CA PHE A 261 3.94 -9.68 23.36
C PHE A 261 2.51 -9.66 23.87
N LEU A 262 1.99 -10.81 24.33
CA LEU A 262 0.57 -11.05 24.60
C LEU A 262 0.26 -11.39 26.06
N ALA A 263 1.24 -11.74 26.90
CA ALA A 263 0.96 -11.89 28.33
C ALA A 263 0.82 -10.53 29.01
N LYS A 264 0.05 -10.50 30.09
CA LYS A 264 -0.07 -9.32 30.95
C LYS A 264 1.33 -8.92 31.45
N SER A 265 1.57 -7.61 31.50
CA SER A 265 2.84 -7.09 32.03
C SER A 265 3.10 -7.63 33.43
N MET A 266 4.37 -7.94 33.69
CA MET A 266 4.91 -8.44 34.96
C MET A 266 4.68 -7.50 36.17
N PHE A 267 4.24 -6.27 35.94
CA PHE A 267 3.88 -5.29 36.98
C PHE A 267 2.36 -5.11 37.15
N GLY A 268 1.54 -6.00 36.56
CA GLY A 268 0.10 -5.82 36.46
C GLY A 268 -0.24 -4.76 35.40
N GLY A 269 -0.85 -5.19 34.29
CA GLY A 269 -1.19 -4.27 33.20
C GLY A 269 -1.53 -4.99 31.90
N LYS A 270 -1.83 -4.19 30.87
CA LYS A 270 -2.08 -4.65 29.50
C LYS A 270 -0.86 -5.40 28.94
N ALA A 271 -1.09 -6.26 27.94
CA ALA A 271 0.01 -6.90 27.22
C ALA A 271 0.90 -5.88 26.49
N LEU A 272 2.14 -6.23 26.13
CA LEU A 272 3.05 -5.30 25.44
C LEU A 272 2.41 -4.76 24.15
N LEU A 273 1.80 -5.61 23.33
CA LEU A 273 1.11 -5.18 22.10
C LEU A 273 0.04 -4.13 22.41
N GLN A 274 -0.83 -4.42 23.37
CA GLN A 274 -1.88 -3.49 23.78
C GLN A 274 -1.31 -2.21 24.38
N THR A 275 -0.16 -2.29 25.08
CA THR A 275 0.56 -1.16 25.64
C THR A 275 1.14 -0.27 24.56
N LEU A 276 1.76 -0.85 23.52
CA LEU A 276 2.27 -0.10 22.36
C LEU A 276 1.12 0.64 21.66
N ILE A 277 0.03 -0.06 21.35
CA ILE A 277 -1.15 0.53 20.70
C ILE A 277 -1.76 1.63 21.57
N SER A 278 -1.98 1.36 22.86
CA SER A 278 -2.59 2.33 23.79
C SER A 278 -1.67 3.53 24.05
N THR A 279 -0.36 3.35 24.04
CA THR A 279 0.60 4.46 24.24
C THR A 279 0.60 5.37 23.01
N ILE A 280 0.70 4.80 21.81
CA ILE A 280 0.76 5.58 20.57
C ILE A 280 -0.56 6.30 20.33
N LEU A 281 -1.69 5.59 20.40
CA LEU A 281 -3.00 6.18 20.17
C LEU A 281 -3.47 7.05 21.34
N GLY A 282 -3.17 6.67 22.58
CA GLY A 282 -3.60 7.38 23.79
C GLY A 282 -2.86 8.69 24.00
N GLN A 283 -1.55 8.77 23.73
CA GLN A 283 -0.83 10.05 23.77
C GLN A 283 -1.37 11.02 22.72
N ASP A 284 -1.69 10.53 21.53
CA ASP A 284 -2.35 11.30 20.49
C ASP A 284 -3.74 11.79 20.94
N GLN A 285 -4.52 10.93 21.60
CA GLN A 285 -5.82 11.28 22.18
C GLN A 285 -5.66 12.41 23.22
N THR A 286 -4.75 12.27 24.19
CA THR A 286 -4.49 13.30 25.21
C THR A 286 -4.02 14.62 24.59
N ARG A 287 -3.19 14.56 23.53
CA ARG A 287 -2.81 15.76 22.78
C ARG A 287 -4.03 16.45 22.16
N CYS A 288 -4.97 15.68 21.60
CA CYS A 288 -6.20 16.24 21.04
C CYS A 288 -7.09 16.86 22.12
N GLU A 289 -7.25 16.19 23.26
CA GLU A 289 -8.04 16.67 24.41
C GLU A 289 -7.49 18.00 24.94
N LYS A 290 -6.17 18.11 25.11
CA LYS A 290 -5.53 19.38 25.51
C LYS A 290 -5.79 20.49 24.50
N GLY A 291 -5.66 20.20 23.20
CA GLY A 291 -5.95 21.18 22.14
C GLY A 291 -7.41 21.65 22.15
N ILE A 292 -8.36 20.73 22.35
CA ILE A 292 -9.79 21.05 22.47
C ILE A 292 -10.03 21.94 23.69
N ALA A 293 -9.48 21.57 24.85
CA ALA A 293 -9.64 22.32 26.08
C ALA A 293 -9.06 23.75 25.98
N THR A 294 -7.93 23.92 25.29
CA THR A 294 -7.37 25.26 25.01
C THR A 294 -8.33 26.10 24.19
N ILE A 295 -8.84 25.58 23.07
CA ILE A 295 -9.80 26.32 22.22
C ILE A 295 -11.06 26.69 23.00
N GLU A 296 -11.62 25.76 23.78
CA GLU A 296 -12.82 26.02 24.60
C GLU A 296 -12.57 27.08 25.68
N ARG A 297 -11.41 27.05 26.33
CA ARG A 297 -11.00 28.05 27.33
C ARG A 297 -10.80 29.44 26.72
N ASP A 298 -10.33 29.51 25.48
CA ASP A 298 -10.05 30.77 24.80
C ASP A 298 -11.34 31.43 24.23
N GLY A 299 -12.52 30.97 24.65
CA GLY A 299 -13.81 31.61 24.39
C GLY A 299 -14.55 31.10 23.15
N PHE A 300 -14.28 29.86 22.72
CA PHE A 300 -14.90 29.29 21.52
C PHE A 300 -16.44 29.25 21.62
N PRO A 301 -17.19 29.77 20.62
CA PRO A 301 -18.65 29.89 20.71
C PRO A 301 -19.36 28.55 20.87
N LYS A 302 -20.19 28.43 21.92
CA LYS A 302 -20.91 27.19 22.25
C LYS A 302 -21.76 26.64 21.10
N ALA A 303 -22.49 27.51 20.39
CA ALA A 303 -23.33 27.08 19.26
C ALA A 303 -22.51 26.44 18.12
N GLN A 304 -21.29 26.95 17.85
CA GLN A 304 -20.39 26.35 16.87
C GLN A 304 -19.83 25.02 17.38
N ALA A 305 -19.44 24.96 18.66
CA ALA A 305 -18.97 23.73 19.29
C ALA A 305 -20.03 22.61 19.22
N ASP A 306 -21.28 22.93 19.54
CA ASP A 306 -22.39 21.97 19.53
C ASP A 306 -22.69 21.47 18.11
N GLY A 307 -22.69 22.36 17.11
CA GLY A 307 -22.86 21.98 15.70
C GLY A 307 -21.75 21.06 15.18
N LEU A 308 -20.49 21.36 15.52
CA LEU A 308 -19.34 20.54 15.12
C LEU A 308 -19.31 19.20 15.88
N LYS A 309 -19.68 19.17 17.17
CA LYS A 309 -19.83 17.92 17.94
C LYS A 309 -20.93 17.04 17.35
N LYS A 310 -22.08 17.60 17.00
CA LYS A 310 -23.16 16.86 16.32
C LYS A 310 -22.68 16.21 15.03
N TYR A 311 -21.88 16.92 14.21
CA TYR A 311 -21.27 16.33 13.02
C TYR A 311 -20.40 15.11 13.32
N VAL A 312 -19.59 15.19 14.39
CA VAL A 312 -18.60 14.16 14.75
C VAL A 312 -19.24 12.91 15.36
N TYR A 313 -20.22 13.10 16.25
CA TYR A 313 -20.74 12.04 17.12
C TYR A 313 -22.14 11.54 16.71
N ASP A 314 -22.97 12.38 16.07
CA ASP A 314 -24.40 12.08 15.89
C ASP A 314 -24.83 12.03 14.41
N THR A 315 -23.96 12.43 13.48
CA THR A 315 -24.31 12.52 12.05
C THR A 315 -23.97 11.22 11.33
N SER A 316 -24.93 10.70 10.56
CA SER A 316 -24.76 9.46 9.82
C SER A 316 -23.72 9.59 8.72
N ARG A 317 -23.16 8.46 8.27
CA ARG A 317 -22.19 8.45 7.16
C ARG A 317 -22.75 9.07 5.87
N ALA A 318 -24.01 8.77 5.54
CA ALA A 318 -24.66 9.30 4.35
C ALA A 318 -24.78 10.83 4.41
N GLU A 319 -25.19 11.37 5.57
CA GLU A 319 -25.26 12.82 5.77
C GLU A 319 -23.87 13.49 5.75
N GLN A 320 -22.84 12.85 6.33
CA GLN A 320 -21.47 13.35 6.24
C GLN A 320 -21.00 13.41 4.78
N VAL A 321 -21.31 12.40 3.96
CA VAL A 321 -21.01 12.40 2.52
C VAL A 321 -21.74 13.54 1.82
N ALA A 322 -23.04 13.71 2.04
CA ALA A 322 -23.82 14.80 1.45
C ALA A 322 -23.27 16.19 1.82
N LEU A 323 -22.84 16.38 3.08
CA LEU A 323 -22.20 17.64 3.52
C LEU A 323 -20.86 17.89 2.82
N ARG A 324 -20.05 16.85 2.59
CA ARG A 324 -18.80 16.97 1.81
C ARG A 324 -19.07 17.30 0.34
N GLU A 325 -20.06 16.65 -0.26
CA GLU A 325 -20.46 16.91 -1.65
C GLU A 325 -20.92 18.36 -1.81
N ARG A 326 -21.77 18.85 -0.90
CA ARG A 326 -22.18 20.25 -0.84
C ARG A 326 -21.00 21.19 -0.69
N SER A 327 -20.09 20.90 0.25
CA SER A 327 -18.88 21.68 0.49
C SER A 327 -18.03 21.82 -0.78
N GLN A 328 -17.87 20.73 -1.54
CA GLN A 328 -17.13 20.74 -2.81
C GLN A 328 -17.87 21.46 -3.94
N ALA A 329 -19.18 21.23 -4.08
CA ALA A 329 -20.00 21.83 -5.13
C ALA A 329 -20.16 23.35 -4.97
N GLU A 330 -20.37 23.82 -3.74
CA GLU A 330 -20.53 25.25 -3.43
C GLU A 330 -19.19 25.98 -3.23
N GLY A 331 -18.06 25.26 -3.18
CA GLY A 331 -16.75 25.85 -2.89
C GLY A 331 -16.66 26.49 -1.50
N ILE A 332 -17.35 25.90 -0.53
CA ILE A 332 -17.34 26.34 0.87
C ILE A 332 -16.56 25.35 1.73
N SER A 333 -16.00 25.80 2.85
CA SER A 333 -15.36 24.87 3.81
C SER A 333 -16.37 23.90 4.44
N ILE A 334 -15.90 22.74 4.89
CA ILE A 334 -16.75 21.73 5.55
C ILE A 334 -17.40 22.30 6.81
N VAL A 335 -16.70 23.16 7.57
CA VAL A 335 -17.27 23.82 8.75
C VAL A 335 -18.36 24.83 8.37
N ALA A 336 -18.26 25.47 7.21
CA ALA A 336 -19.31 26.34 6.68
C ALA A 336 -20.54 25.52 6.25
N ALA A 337 -20.32 24.36 5.61
CA ALA A 337 -21.40 23.44 5.24
C ALA A 337 -22.13 22.89 6.48
N ILE A 338 -21.39 22.49 7.52
CA ILE A 338 -21.93 21.97 8.79
C ILE A 338 -22.72 23.04 9.54
N LEU A 339 -22.17 24.25 9.66
CA LEU A 339 -22.77 25.34 10.44
C LEU A 339 -23.80 26.16 9.65
N GLY A 340 -23.95 25.90 8.34
CA GLY A 340 -24.91 26.59 7.47
C GLY A 340 -24.61 28.07 7.23
N THR A 341 -23.36 28.51 7.38
CA THR A 341 -22.96 29.92 7.21
C THR A 341 -21.55 30.02 6.65
N THR A 342 -21.27 31.05 5.86
CA THR A 342 -19.92 31.42 5.41
C THR A 342 -19.41 32.69 6.10
N LYS A 343 -20.22 33.30 6.97
CA LYS A 343 -19.89 34.52 7.71
C LYS A 343 -19.04 34.17 8.94
N PHE A 344 -17.72 34.13 8.75
CA PHE A 344 -16.75 33.94 9.81
C PHE A 344 -15.75 35.10 9.85
N SER A 345 -15.23 35.41 11.04
CA SER A 345 -13.93 36.07 11.12
C SER A 345 -12.83 35.08 10.68
N GLN A 346 -11.68 35.60 10.22
CA GLN A 346 -10.56 34.75 9.80
C GLN A 346 -10.12 33.79 10.92
N GLN A 347 -10.00 34.31 12.14
CA GLN A 347 -9.64 33.50 13.31
C GLN A 347 -10.74 32.51 13.67
N GLY A 348 -12.01 32.94 13.71
CA GLY A 348 -13.12 32.05 14.07
C GLY A 348 -13.31 30.87 13.10
N HIS A 349 -13.06 31.08 11.80
CA HIS A 349 -13.04 29.98 10.83
C HIS A 349 -11.90 29.00 11.08
N THR A 350 -10.70 29.53 11.33
CA THR A 350 -9.50 28.73 11.64
C THR A 350 -9.71 27.89 12.90
N ASP A 351 -10.29 28.48 13.94
CA ASP A 351 -10.62 27.80 15.19
C ASP A 351 -11.68 26.72 14.98
N CYS A 352 -12.70 26.97 14.14
CA CYS A 352 -13.69 25.95 13.80
C CYS A 352 -13.06 24.75 13.07
N LEU A 353 -12.20 24.99 12.07
CA LEU A 353 -11.48 23.93 11.38
C LEU A 353 -10.60 23.14 12.34
N LYS A 354 -9.87 23.84 13.22
CA LYS A 354 -8.99 23.19 14.18
C LYS A 354 -9.77 22.38 15.22
N TYR A 355 -10.87 22.92 15.70
CA TYR A 355 -11.77 22.26 16.64
C TYR A 355 -12.33 20.97 16.03
N LEU A 356 -12.84 21.04 14.78
CA LEU A 356 -13.34 19.87 14.06
C LEU A 356 -12.24 18.80 13.86
N GLU A 357 -11.05 19.20 13.41
CA GLU A 357 -9.90 18.30 13.23
C GLU A 357 -9.58 17.55 14.53
N LEU A 358 -9.51 18.26 15.65
CA LEU A 358 -9.18 17.67 16.96
C LEU A 358 -10.29 16.76 17.47
N GLN A 359 -11.57 17.12 17.30
CA GLN A 359 -12.70 16.27 17.69
C GLN A 359 -12.73 14.96 16.88
N LEU A 360 -12.59 15.05 15.55
CA LEU A 360 -12.52 13.87 14.67
C LEU A 360 -11.33 12.98 15.03
N SER A 361 -10.15 13.59 15.24
CA SER A 361 -8.94 12.86 15.61
C SER A 361 -9.07 12.19 16.97
N ARG A 362 -9.63 12.87 17.97
CA ARG A 362 -9.91 12.30 19.29
C ARG A 362 -10.85 11.09 19.19
N ARG A 363 -11.99 11.25 18.52
CA ARG A 363 -12.98 10.19 18.32
C ARG A 363 -12.36 8.98 17.63
N ASP A 364 -11.64 9.19 16.53
CA ASP A 364 -10.98 8.09 15.80
C ASP A 364 -9.96 7.33 16.67
N ARG A 365 -9.21 8.01 17.55
CA ARG A 365 -8.28 7.34 18.48
C ARG A 365 -9.02 6.49 19.51
N ILE A 366 -10.11 7.00 20.08
CA ILE A 366 -10.95 6.26 21.03
C ILE A 366 -11.52 5.00 20.35
N GLU A 367 -12.08 5.14 19.15
CA GLU A 367 -12.63 4.02 18.38
C GLU A 367 -11.57 2.98 18.03
N LEU A 368 -10.40 3.39 17.55
CA LEU A 368 -9.30 2.47 17.24
C LEU A 368 -8.78 1.75 18.49
N ILE A 369 -8.66 2.43 19.63
CA ILE A 369 -8.29 1.79 20.90
C ILE A 369 -9.34 0.76 21.31
N ARG A 370 -10.63 1.09 21.17
CA ARG A 370 -11.74 0.17 21.47
C ARG A 370 -11.70 -1.06 20.57
N ILE A 371 -11.54 -0.90 19.25
CA ILE A 371 -11.52 -2.01 18.29
C ILE A 371 -10.28 -2.89 18.49
N LEU A 372 -9.11 -2.29 18.67
CA LEU A 372 -7.84 -3.03 18.70
C LEU A 372 -7.50 -3.59 20.09
N THR A 373 -8.06 -3.03 21.16
CA THR A 373 -7.69 -3.41 22.54
C THR A 373 -8.88 -3.68 23.46
N GLY A 374 -10.10 -3.39 23.02
CA GLY A 374 -11.31 -3.54 23.84
C GLY A 374 -11.83 -4.97 23.92
N ASP A 375 -11.61 -5.79 22.90
CA ASP A 375 -11.94 -7.21 22.89
C ASP A 375 -10.68 -8.10 22.77
N GLU A 376 -10.88 -9.42 22.91
CA GLU A 376 -9.81 -10.40 22.66
C GLU A 376 -9.68 -10.78 21.18
N VAL A 377 -10.38 -10.12 20.24
CA VAL A 377 -10.37 -10.51 18.83
C VAL A 377 -8.99 -10.31 18.24
N LEU A 378 -8.36 -9.13 18.42
CA LEU A 378 -7.00 -8.91 17.91
C LEU A 378 -6.00 -9.91 18.51
N THR A 379 -6.04 -10.09 19.83
CA THR A 379 -5.11 -10.99 20.54
C THR A 379 -5.30 -12.45 20.10
N SER A 380 -6.54 -12.92 19.96
CA SER A 380 -6.85 -14.27 19.50
C SER A 380 -6.52 -14.47 18.02
N THR A 381 -6.67 -13.42 17.19
CA THR A 381 -6.24 -13.43 15.78
C THR A 381 -4.74 -13.60 15.66
N ILE A 382 -3.96 -12.87 16.49
CA ILE A 382 -2.50 -13.01 16.50
C ILE A 382 -2.07 -14.39 16.98
N ARG A 383 -2.73 -14.95 18.01
CA ARG A 383 -2.44 -16.33 18.44
C ARG A 383 -2.72 -17.34 17.33
N ALA A 384 -3.88 -17.27 16.69
CA ALA A 384 -4.21 -18.12 15.55
C ALA A 384 -3.18 -17.98 14.42
N GLY A 385 -2.76 -16.76 14.10
CA GLY A 385 -1.67 -16.51 13.16
C GLY A 385 -0.35 -17.17 13.57
N LEU A 386 0.06 -17.03 14.84
CA LEU A 386 1.28 -17.67 15.35
C LEU A 386 1.20 -19.21 15.27
N ASP A 387 0.02 -19.80 15.51
CA ASP A 387 -0.19 -21.24 15.38
C ASP A 387 -0.11 -21.69 13.91
N ILE A 388 -0.71 -20.93 12.98
CA ILE A 388 -0.64 -21.18 11.53
C ILE A 388 0.82 -21.12 11.05
N PHE A 389 1.58 -20.11 11.49
CA PHE A 389 2.98 -19.90 11.11
C PHE A 389 3.96 -20.70 11.96
N PHE A 390 3.54 -21.40 13.01
CA PHE A 390 4.43 -22.11 13.92
C PHE A 390 5.42 -23.05 13.21
N PRO A 391 5.01 -23.88 12.22
CA PRO A 391 5.95 -24.74 11.51
C PRO A 391 7.05 -23.95 10.79
N ILE A 392 6.69 -22.82 10.15
CA ILE A 392 7.63 -21.94 9.46
C ILE A 392 8.57 -21.27 10.45
N ILE A 393 8.05 -20.77 11.58
CA ILE A 393 8.87 -20.14 12.63
C ILE A 393 9.84 -21.15 13.24
N ALA A 394 9.39 -22.40 13.46
CA ALA A 394 10.22 -23.46 14.02
C ALA A 394 11.34 -23.89 13.07
N GLU A 395 11.07 -23.90 11.77
CA GLU A 395 12.07 -24.18 10.74
C GLU A 395 13.06 -23.02 10.60
N LEU A 396 12.56 -21.79 10.57
CA LEU A 396 13.37 -20.57 10.55
C LEU A 396 14.32 -20.48 11.76
N HIS A 397 13.84 -20.85 12.95
CA HIS A 397 14.67 -20.93 14.16
C HIS A 397 15.84 -21.91 14.05
N LYS A 398 15.67 -23.01 13.31
CA LYS A 398 16.75 -23.97 13.03
C LYS A 398 17.68 -23.48 11.92
N ALA A 399 17.13 -22.77 10.95
CA ALA A 399 17.83 -22.40 9.72
C ALA A 399 18.70 -21.14 9.88
N ALA A 400 18.30 -20.18 10.71
CA ALA A 400 18.95 -18.88 10.81
C ALA A 400 19.18 -18.42 12.25
N ASN A 401 20.25 -17.63 12.44
CA ASN A 401 20.54 -16.96 13.70
C ASN A 401 19.57 -15.79 13.95
N LEU A 402 18.39 -16.09 14.50
CA LEU A 402 17.34 -15.08 14.75
C LEU A 402 17.79 -13.97 15.72
N PRO A 403 18.52 -14.24 16.82
CA PRO A 403 19.03 -13.18 17.70
C PRO A 403 19.98 -12.19 17.02
N GLU A 404 20.76 -12.65 16.05
CA GLU A 404 21.64 -11.79 15.23
C GLU A 404 20.85 -11.05 14.16
N GLY A 405 19.96 -11.73 13.42
CA GLY A 405 19.09 -11.09 12.43
C GLY A 405 18.22 -9.98 13.03
N LEU A 406 17.73 -10.17 14.26
CA LEU A 406 17.01 -9.12 14.99
C LEU A 406 17.92 -7.94 15.39
N ALA A 407 19.19 -8.20 15.69
CA ALA A 407 20.16 -7.14 15.99
C ALA A 407 20.49 -6.32 14.73
N ASP A 408 20.68 -6.99 13.59
CA ASP A 408 20.90 -6.33 12.30
C ASP A 408 19.70 -5.47 11.91
N ALA A 409 18.48 -6.01 12.05
CA ALA A 409 17.24 -5.26 11.81
C ALA A 409 17.12 -4.05 12.75
N GLN A 410 17.47 -4.21 14.04
CA GLN A 410 17.50 -3.11 15.00
C GLN A 410 18.47 -2.00 14.55
N ASN A 411 19.69 -2.36 14.14
CA ASN A 411 20.71 -1.41 13.70
C ASN A 411 20.27 -0.65 12.44
N PHE A 412 19.68 -1.35 11.46
CA PHE A 412 19.12 -0.72 10.27
C PHE A 412 18.03 0.29 10.63
N LEU A 413 17.10 -0.06 11.52
CA LEU A 413 16.03 0.84 11.96
C LEU A 413 16.59 2.07 12.71
N THR A 414 17.59 1.89 13.57
CA THR A 414 18.26 3.00 14.26
C THR A 414 18.88 3.99 13.28
N GLU A 415 19.58 3.50 12.26
CA GLU A 415 20.20 4.36 11.25
C GLU A 415 19.18 4.98 10.29
N LEU A 416 18.13 4.23 9.92
CA LEU A 416 17.01 4.77 9.15
C LEU A 416 16.36 5.95 9.86
N ILE A 417 16.09 5.82 11.18
CA ILE A 417 15.54 6.90 11.99
C ILE A 417 16.50 8.09 11.95
N SER A 418 17.79 7.87 12.21
CA SER A 418 18.80 8.94 12.23
C SER A 418 18.93 9.69 10.90
N VAL A 419 19.01 8.97 9.77
CA VAL A 419 19.08 9.57 8.43
C VAL A 419 17.81 10.37 8.11
N SER A 420 16.65 9.85 8.52
CA SER A 420 15.37 10.52 8.30
C SER A 420 15.21 11.78 9.16
N GLU A 421 15.64 11.75 10.43
CA GLU A 421 15.61 12.93 11.31
C GLU A 421 16.52 14.05 10.80
N ALA A 422 17.63 13.68 10.15
CA ALA A 422 18.54 14.63 9.51
C ALA A 422 18.00 15.18 8.17
N ASN A 423 16.79 14.78 7.74
CA ASN A 423 16.25 15.06 6.40
C ASN A 423 17.26 14.73 5.28
N GLY A 424 17.93 13.58 5.40
CA GLY A 424 18.94 13.16 4.44
C GLY A 424 18.36 13.05 3.03
N ASN A 425 19.13 13.46 2.01
CA ASN A 425 18.73 13.30 0.62
C ASN A 425 18.78 11.84 0.16
N ILE A 426 18.28 11.57 -1.05
CA ILE A 426 18.22 10.21 -1.61
C ILE A 426 19.55 9.45 -1.53
N ASN A 427 20.70 10.10 -1.74
CA ASN A 427 22.01 9.44 -1.69
C ASN A 427 22.36 8.90 -0.29
N LYS A 428 21.88 9.54 0.78
CA LYS A 428 22.03 9.02 2.15
C LYS A 428 21.20 7.75 2.36
N PHE A 429 20.01 7.68 1.77
CA PHE A 429 19.17 6.48 1.80
C PHE A 429 19.75 5.35 0.93
N VAL A 430 20.35 5.66 -0.22
CA VAL A 430 21.11 4.66 -1.01
C VAL A 430 22.26 4.09 -0.18
N SER A 431 23.05 4.97 0.45
CA SER A 431 24.16 4.55 1.33
C SER A 431 23.69 3.70 2.50
N LEU A 432 22.52 4.00 3.08
CA LEU A 432 21.89 3.20 4.14
C LEU A 432 21.55 1.80 3.63
N VAL A 433 20.89 1.68 2.48
CA VAL A 433 20.53 0.37 1.90
C VAL A 433 21.78 -0.44 1.57
N ASP A 434 22.79 0.17 0.95
CA ASP A 434 24.06 -0.48 0.62
C ASP A 434 24.78 -0.99 1.87
N LYS A 435 24.83 -0.18 2.95
CA LYS A 435 25.52 -0.54 4.19
C LYS A 435 24.93 -1.79 4.86
N HIS A 436 23.60 -1.95 4.81
CA HIS A 436 22.90 -3.05 5.49
C HIS A 436 22.60 -4.26 4.57
N GLU A 437 22.94 -4.17 3.28
CA GLU A 437 22.73 -5.23 2.29
C GLU A 437 23.39 -6.56 2.70
N SER A 438 24.63 -6.50 3.20
CA SER A 438 25.38 -7.71 3.59
C SER A 438 24.69 -8.47 4.73
N SER A 439 24.08 -7.76 5.69
CA SER A 439 23.30 -8.39 6.77
C SER A 439 22.06 -9.08 6.23
N PHE A 440 21.35 -8.44 5.30
CA PHE A 440 20.20 -9.06 4.63
C PHE A 440 20.59 -10.32 3.85
N ILE A 441 21.63 -10.25 3.01
CA ILE A 441 22.10 -11.38 2.19
C ILE A 441 22.59 -12.53 3.10
N LYS A 442 23.32 -12.21 4.18
CA LYS A 442 23.75 -13.22 5.16
C LYS A 442 22.56 -13.93 5.81
N PHE A 443 21.51 -13.20 6.17
CA PHE A 443 20.30 -13.79 6.76
C PHE A 443 19.53 -14.64 5.74
N ALA A 444 19.34 -14.14 4.52
CA ALA A 444 18.70 -14.89 3.44
C ALA A 444 19.47 -16.18 3.08
N SER A 445 20.80 -16.10 2.97
CA SER A 445 21.66 -17.25 2.69
C SER A 445 21.50 -18.37 3.73
N GLN A 446 21.42 -18.02 5.02
CA GLN A 446 21.18 -19.01 6.08
C GLN A 446 19.88 -19.78 5.87
N ILE A 447 18.79 -19.08 5.53
CA ILE A 447 17.49 -19.69 5.24
C ILE A 447 17.61 -20.62 4.03
N ILE A 448 18.15 -20.12 2.92
CA ILE A 448 18.24 -20.85 1.65
C ILE A 448 19.10 -22.12 1.79
N ARG A 449 20.21 -22.06 2.54
CA ARG A 449 21.12 -23.19 2.74
C ARG A 449 20.59 -24.22 3.75
N ASN A 450 20.06 -23.75 4.87
CA ASN A 450 19.78 -24.60 6.02
C ASN A 450 18.34 -25.11 6.07
N SER A 451 17.47 -24.64 5.17
CA SER A 451 16.07 -25.05 5.09
C SER A 451 15.62 -25.27 3.64
N PRO A 452 15.90 -26.47 3.10
CA PRO A 452 15.42 -26.86 1.77
C PRO A 452 13.88 -26.80 1.65
N SER A 453 13.14 -27.18 2.70
CA SER A 453 11.67 -27.16 2.69
C SER A 453 11.07 -25.75 2.64
N MET A 454 11.59 -24.76 3.40
CA MET A 454 11.13 -23.37 3.21
C MET A 454 11.52 -22.86 1.83
N ARG A 455 12.74 -23.15 1.36
CA ARG A 455 13.19 -22.75 0.02
C ARG A 455 12.23 -23.29 -1.05
N GLU A 456 11.96 -24.58 -1.06
CA GLU A 456 11.07 -25.23 -2.02
C GLU A 456 9.63 -24.71 -1.91
N GLY A 457 9.10 -24.58 -0.69
CA GLY A 457 7.75 -24.08 -0.47
C GLY A 457 7.53 -22.65 -0.98
N TYR A 458 8.44 -21.73 -0.64
CA TYR A 458 8.34 -20.34 -1.12
C TYR A 458 8.68 -20.22 -2.61
N VAL A 459 9.63 -20.99 -3.15
CA VAL A 459 9.88 -21.05 -4.60
C VAL A 459 8.64 -21.50 -5.36
N GLY A 460 7.96 -22.55 -4.86
CA GLY A 460 6.70 -23.03 -5.44
C GLY A 460 5.62 -21.94 -5.44
N TRP A 461 5.48 -21.20 -4.34
CA TRP A 461 4.57 -20.04 -4.27
C TRP A 461 4.98 -18.92 -5.22
N TYR A 462 6.27 -18.55 -5.31
CA TYR A 462 6.72 -17.54 -6.26
C TYR A 462 6.43 -17.95 -7.70
N HIS A 463 6.69 -19.19 -8.10
CA HIS A 463 6.34 -19.69 -9.43
C HIS A 463 4.82 -19.65 -9.68
N HIS A 464 4.00 -20.02 -8.69
CA HIS A 464 2.55 -19.88 -8.78
C HIS A 464 2.13 -18.43 -9.06
N CYS A 465 2.64 -17.48 -8.27
CA CYS A 465 2.39 -16.06 -8.45
C CYS A 465 2.86 -15.55 -9.82
N LEU A 466 4.05 -15.97 -10.27
CA LEU A 466 4.64 -15.55 -11.54
C LEU A 466 3.86 -16.11 -12.74
N LYS A 467 3.34 -17.34 -12.63
CA LYS A 467 2.49 -17.97 -13.65
C LYS A 467 1.20 -17.17 -13.89
N ALA A 468 0.66 -16.49 -12.88
CA ALA A 468 -0.55 -15.68 -13.02
C ALA A 468 -0.41 -14.51 -14.02
N TYR A 469 0.83 -14.10 -14.33
CA TYR A 469 1.15 -13.05 -15.30
C TYR A 469 1.24 -13.57 -16.75
N THR A 470 1.10 -14.88 -16.97
CA THR A 470 1.12 -15.49 -18.32
C THR A 470 -0.28 -15.61 -18.93
N GLY A 471 -0.36 -15.89 -20.23
CA GLY A 471 -1.61 -16.12 -20.96
C GLY A 471 -2.11 -14.91 -21.74
N THR A 472 -3.41 -14.89 -22.05
CA THR A 472 -4.04 -13.81 -22.80
C THR A 472 -4.54 -12.69 -21.88
N PRO A 473 -4.42 -11.41 -22.30
CA PRO A 473 -5.05 -10.29 -21.59
C PRO A 473 -6.53 -10.57 -21.30
N ALA A 474 -6.99 -10.18 -20.12
CA ALA A 474 -8.37 -10.41 -19.68
C ALA A 474 -9.40 -9.64 -20.51
N MET A 475 -8.99 -8.57 -21.20
CA MET A 475 -9.86 -7.71 -22.00
C MET A 475 -9.15 -7.14 -23.23
N GLU A 476 -9.94 -6.90 -24.26
CA GLU A 476 -9.55 -6.26 -25.52
C GLU A 476 -10.12 -4.82 -25.51
N LEU A 477 -9.26 -3.81 -25.39
CA LEU A 477 -9.69 -2.41 -25.30
C LEU A 477 -9.55 -1.64 -26.62
N LYS A 478 -8.91 -2.20 -27.65
CA LYS A 478 -8.63 -1.49 -28.91
C LYS A 478 -9.90 -1.07 -29.63
N ASN A 479 -10.93 -1.91 -29.59
CA ASN A 479 -12.23 -1.64 -30.20
C ASN A 479 -13.26 -1.04 -29.24
N SER A 480 -12.88 -0.77 -27.99
CA SER A 480 -13.83 -0.41 -26.94
C SER A 480 -14.60 0.89 -27.18
N VAL A 481 -14.11 1.77 -28.06
CA VAL A 481 -14.74 3.04 -28.43
C VAL A 481 -15.37 3.00 -29.83
N ALA A 482 -15.32 1.87 -30.53
CA ALA A 482 -15.69 1.80 -31.94
C ALA A 482 -17.19 2.06 -32.18
N ASP A 483 -18.03 1.58 -31.27
CA ASP A 483 -19.49 1.68 -31.34
C ASP A 483 -20.06 2.94 -30.65
N MET A 484 -19.20 3.81 -30.12
CA MET A 484 -19.60 5.07 -29.49
C MET A 484 -19.91 6.14 -30.52
N ASP A 485 -20.73 7.13 -30.17
CA ASP A 485 -20.99 8.28 -31.03
C ASP A 485 -19.70 9.10 -31.26
N GLU A 486 -19.65 9.81 -32.40
CA GLU A 486 -18.45 10.54 -32.83
C GLU A 486 -17.97 11.56 -31.80
N GLN A 487 -18.91 12.26 -31.15
CA GLN A 487 -18.59 13.33 -30.21
C GLN A 487 -18.00 12.74 -28.93
N GLN A 488 -18.64 11.70 -28.37
CA GLN A 488 -18.16 10.98 -27.20
C GLN A 488 -16.80 10.35 -27.48
N ARG A 489 -16.65 9.63 -28.60
CA ARG A 489 -15.39 9.00 -29.01
C ARG A 489 -14.25 10.01 -29.13
N THR A 490 -14.50 11.14 -29.81
CA THR A 490 -13.49 12.20 -29.97
C THR A 490 -13.07 12.76 -28.61
N SER A 491 -14.01 12.95 -27.68
CA SER A 491 -13.69 13.44 -26.34
C SER A 491 -12.85 12.43 -25.54
N ILE A 492 -13.21 11.15 -25.58
CA ILE A 492 -12.48 10.06 -24.91
C ILE A 492 -11.06 9.94 -25.46
N MET A 493 -10.89 9.93 -26.80
CA MET A 493 -9.57 9.84 -27.42
C MET A 493 -8.67 11.02 -27.02
N ARG A 494 -9.21 12.25 -26.96
CA ARG A 494 -8.47 13.43 -26.50
C ARG A 494 -8.04 13.32 -25.04
N GLU A 495 -8.91 12.84 -24.16
CA GLU A 495 -8.58 12.59 -22.75
C GLU A 495 -7.47 11.53 -22.64
N ILE A 496 -7.58 10.42 -23.37
CA ILE A 496 -6.56 9.36 -23.41
C ILE A 496 -5.22 9.89 -23.91
N ASP A 497 -5.20 10.70 -24.96
CA ASP A 497 -3.95 11.29 -25.49
C ASP A 497 -3.30 12.23 -24.47
N THR A 498 -4.11 13.02 -23.75
CA THR A 498 -3.64 13.88 -22.65
C THR A 498 -3.04 13.06 -21.52
N TYR A 499 -3.69 11.94 -21.16
CA TYR A 499 -3.17 11.03 -20.15
C TYR A 499 -1.91 10.28 -20.61
N SER A 500 -1.82 9.92 -21.88
CA SER A 500 -0.63 9.31 -22.48
C SER A 500 0.57 10.26 -22.40
N ALA A 501 0.38 11.54 -22.73
CA ALA A 501 1.43 12.56 -22.60
C ALA A 501 1.86 12.76 -21.13
N TYR A 502 0.91 12.70 -20.19
CA TYR A 502 1.21 12.72 -18.77
C TYR A 502 2.09 11.53 -18.33
N LEU A 503 1.80 10.31 -18.80
CA LEU A 503 2.62 9.14 -18.48
C LEU A 503 4.04 9.26 -19.03
N GLU A 504 4.20 9.75 -20.27
CA GLU A 504 5.52 9.96 -20.87
C GLU A 504 6.33 10.98 -20.05
N GLN A 505 5.71 12.08 -19.64
CA GLN A 505 6.36 13.06 -18.75
C GLN A 505 6.84 12.41 -17.44
N LYS A 506 6.04 11.52 -16.81
CA LYS A 506 6.45 10.84 -15.57
C LYS A 506 7.61 9.87 -15.80
N ARG A 507 7.66 9.23 -16.98
CA ARG A 507 8.79 8.38 -17.39
C ARG A 507 10.06 9.19 -17.58
N GLU A 508 10.01 10.32 -18.28
CA GLU A 508 11.16 11.21 -18.51
C GLU A 508 11.74 11.76 -17.20
N VAL A 509 10.86 12.20 -16.28
CA VAL A 509 11.27 12.66 -14.95
C VAL A 509 11.90 11.53 -14.14
N SER A 510 11.29 10.33 -14.17
CA SER A 510 11.84 9.15 -13.51
C SER A 510 13.22 8.79 -14.04
N HIS A 511 13.40 8.78 -15.36
CA HIS A 511 14.68 8.51 -16.01
C HIS A 511 15.75 9.54 -15.60
N SER A 512 15.41 10.83 -15.66
CA SER A 512 16.33 11.91 -15.28
C SER A 512 16.76 11.83 -13.82
N ARG A 513 15.83 11.48 -12.91
CA ARG A 513 16.14 11.27 -11.49
C ARG A 513 17.00 10.04 -11.26
N LEU A 514 16.74 8.94 -11.96
CA LEU A 514 17.57 7.75 -11.89
C LEU A 514 19.01 8.06 -12.33
N GLU A 515 19.19 8.80 -13.41
CA GLU A 515 20.50 9.24 -13.91
C GLU A 515 21.23 10.11 -12.87
N ALA A 516 20.51 11.04 -12.23
CA ALA A 516 21.08 11.89 -11.17
C ALA A 516 21.47 11.08 -9.92
N ILE A 517 20.70 10.05 -9.53
CA ILE A 517 21.05 9.16 -8.43
C ILE A 517 22.32 8.36 -8.76
N LEU A 518 22.43 7.80 -9.97
CA LEU A 518 23.62 7.06 -10.41
C LEU A 518 24.88 7.95 -10.40
N ARG A 519 24.73 9.23 -10.74
CA ARG A 519 25.81 10.24 -10.67
C ARG A 519 26.03 10.82 -9.28
N LYS A 520 25.24 10.42 -8.27
CA LYS A 520 25.24 10.97 -6.91
C LYS A 520 25.01 12.48 -6.83
N THR A 521 24.25 13.02 -7.78
CA THR A 521 23.88 14.45 -7.88
C THR A 521 22.39 14.68 -7.62
N GLY A 522 21.58 13.63 -7.55
CA GLY A 522 20.14 13.74 -7.30
C GLY A 522 19.80 13.93 -5.82
N ASP A 523 18.66 14.60 -5.56
CA ASP A 523 18.11 14.76 -4.21
C ASP A 523 16.79 13.97 -4.00
N ASP A 524 16.11 13.62 -5.08
CA ASP A 524 14.81 12.96 -5.08
C ASP A 524 14.87 11.49 -5.51
N GLY A 525 13.89 10.69 -5.06
CA GLY A 525 13.69 9.32 -5.53
C GLY A 525 13.12 9.25 -6.95
N PHE A 526 13.34 8.11 -7.62
CA PHE A 526 12.88 7.86 -8.99
C PHE A 526 11.69 6.88 -9.05
N GLY A 527 11.11 6.72 -10.24
CA GLY A 527 10.02 5.79 -10.54
C GLY A 527 8.75 6.49 -11.02
N GLU A 528 8.15 5.99 -12.11
CA GLU A 528 6.84 6.46 -12.59
C GLU A 528 5.78 6.36 -11.48
N TRP A 529 5.81 5.27 -10.70
CA TRP A 529 4.92 5.05 -9.56
C TRP A 529 5.04 6.15 -8.49
N LEU A 530 6.24 6.68 -8.26
CA LEU A 530 6.50 7.72 -7.27
C LEU A 530 5.98 9.08 -7.75
N GLY A 531 6.18 9.39 -9.04
CA GLY A 531 5.62 10.57 -9.68
C GLY A 531 4.09 10.58 -9.65
N ILE A 532 3.46 9.45 -10.01
CA ILE A 532 2.01 9.30 -9.94
C ILE A 532 1.51 9.42 -8.50
N LEU A 533 2.18 8.76 -7.55
CA LEU A 533 1.81 8.82 -6.14
C LEU A 533 1.89 10.26 -5.59
N SER A 534 2.93 11.01 -5.96
CA SER A 534 3.05 12.43 -5.61
C SER A 534 1.85 13.24 -6.13
N ASP A 535 1.47 13.05 -7.39
CA ASP A 535 0.35 13.79 -7.97
C ASP A 535 -1.01 13.37 -7.38
N VAL A 536 -1.20 12.08 -7.11
CA VAL A 536 -2.38 11.55 -6.41
C VAL A 536 -2.53 12.21 -5.03
N GLN A 537 -1.42 12.48 -4.36
CA GLN A 537 -1.43 13.18 -3.08
C GLN A 537 -1.77 14.66 -3.20
N VAL A 538 -1.23 15.34 -4.22
CA VAL A 538 -1.57 16.75 -4.50
C VAL A 538 -3.06 16.88 -4.81
N ASP A 539 -3.61 15.92 -5.57
CA ASP A 539 -5.03 15.87 -5.92
C ASP A 539 -5.94 15.44 -4.76
N ALA A 540 -5.38 14.95 -3.64
CA ALA A 540 -6.17 14.53 -2.49
C ALA A 540 -6.85 15.74 -1.85
N ARG A 541 -8.13 15.93 -2.21
CA ARG A 541 -8.92 17.08 -1.76
C ARG A 541 -9.05 17.12 -0.24
N THR A 542 -8.85 18.31 0.32
CA THR A 542 -9.19 18.67 1.70
C THR A 542 -10.17 19.83 1.72
N THR A 543 -10.87 20.04 2.83
CA THR A 543 -11.75 21.22 2.97
C THR A 543 -10.95 22.51 2.71
N PRO A 544 -11.57 23.52 2.05
CA PRO A 544 -11.05 24.87 1.99
C PRO A 544 -10.54 25.40 3.35
N LYS A 545 -9.38 26.08 3.33
CA LYS A 545 -8.77 26.74 4.49
C LYS A 545 -9.38 28.12 4.80
N THR A 546 -10.25 28.60 3.93
CA THR A 546 -11.05 29.82 4.09
C THR A 546 -12.54 29.45 3.99
N PRO A 547 -13.48 30.29 4.49
CA PRO A 547 -14.90 29.98 4.46
C PRO A 547 -15.43 29.63 3.06
N THR A 548 -14.89 30.32 2.06
CA THR A 548 -15.13 30.14 0.62
C THR A 548 -13.79 30.06 -0.10
N ALA A 549 -13.63 29.08 -0.97
CA ALA A 549 -12.50 28.98 -1.90
C ALA A 549 -12.87 28.12 -3.10
N LYS A 550 -12.39 28.51 -4.27
CA LYS A 550 -12.39 27.60 -5.42
C LYS A 550 -11.40 26.46 -5.14
N MET A 551 -11.84 25.23 -5.32
CA MET A 551 -10.94 24.08 -5.22
C MET A 551 -9.84 24.21 -6.28
N PRO A 552 -8.57 23.92 -5.94
CA PRO A 552 -7.51 23.91 -6.93
C PRO A 552 -7.81 22.89 -8.02
N ALA A 553 -7.40 23.22 -9.25
CA ALA A 553 -7.47 22.25 -10.35
C ALA A 553 -6.57 21.04 -10.02
N PRO A 554 -6.98 19.82 -10.39
CA PRO A 554 -6.12 18.66 -10.24
C PRO A 554 -4.87 18.82 -11.10
N VAL A 555 -3.75 18.26 -10.64
CA VAL A 555 -2.51 18.19 -11.42
C VAL A 555 -2.49 17.02 -12.39
N ARG A 556 -3.28 15.96 -12.11
CA ARG A 556 -3.49 14.87 -13.07
C ARG A 556 -4.53 15.27 -14.13
N PRO A 557 -4.43 14.72 -15.35
CA PRO A 557 -5.41 14.93 -16.40
C PRO A 557 -6.85 14.66 -15.94
N ASP A 558 -7.78 15.53 -16.32
CA ASP A 558 -9.21 15.26 -16.17
C ASP A 558 -9.63 14.20 -17.19
N MET A 559 -10.21 13.13 -16.68
CA MET A 559 -10.61 11.94 -17.42
C MET A 559 -12.08 11.60 -17.14
N SER A 560 -12.89 12.61 -16.79
CA SER A 560 -14.26 12.43 -16.33
C SER A 560 -15.17 11.81 -17.40
N VAL A 561 -15.01 12.19 -18.67
CA VAL A 561 -15.81 11.61 -19.78
C VAL A 561 -15.42 10.14 -19.98
N THR A 562 -14.11 9.85 -20.03
CA THR A 562 -13.58 8.50 -20.15
C THR A 562 -14.02 7.62 -18.99
N THR A 563 -13.95 8.14 -17.75
CA THR A 563 -14.38 7.40 -16.55
C THR A 563 -15.86 7.03 -16.63
N GLY A 564 -16.72 7.99 -16.97
CA GLY A 564 -18.16 7.77 -17.08
C GLY A 564 -18.53 6.74 -18.14
N ALA A 565 -17.80 6.70 -19.26
CA ALA A 565 -18.06 5.77 -20.36
C ALA A 565 -17.44 4.38 -20.16
N MET A 566 -16.20 4.32 -19.64
CA MET A 566 -15.36 3.12 -19.72
C MET A 566 -15.27 2.30 -18.44
N LEU A 567 -15.51 2.90 -17.26
CA LEU A 567 -15.20 2.23 -16.00
C LEU A 567 -16.06 0.99 -15.75
N ASN A 568 -17.35 1.02 -16.08
CA ASN A 568 -18.22 -0.15 -15.92
C ASN A 568 -17.89 -1.24 -16.95
N ILE A 569 -17.62 -0.87 -18.21
CA ILE A 569 -17.15 -1.81 -19.26
C ILE A 569 -15.88 -2.51 -18.78
N PHE A 570 -14.96 -1.76 -18.18
CA PHE A 570 -13.73 -2.29 -17.61
C PHE A 570 -14.01 -3.28 -16.49
N ARG A 571 -14.84 -2.93 -15.50
CA ARG A 571 -15.23 -3.83 -14.41
C ARG A 571 -15.85 -5.13 -14.91
N ASP A 572 -16.77 -5.03 -15.85
CA ASP A 572 -17.43 -6.20 -16.44
C ASP A 572 -16.41 -7.10 -17.14
N GLY A 573 -15.44 -6.51 -17.84
CA GLY A 573 -14.34 -7.25 -18.45
C GLY A 573 -13.38 -7.89 -17.43
N LEU A 574 -13.15 -7.28 -16.26
CA LEU A 574 -12.35 -7.91 -15.18
C LEU A 574 -13.08 -9.10 -14.54
N MET A 575 -14.41 -9.05 -14.47
CA MET A 575 -15.26 -10.09 -13.87
C MET A 575 -15.66 -11.18 -14.86
N ALA A 576 -15.53 -10.92 -16.17
CA ALA A 576 -15.79 -11.91 -17.21
C ALA A 576 -14.89 -13.12 -16.97
N ARG A 577 -15.51 -14.28 -16.70
CA ARG A 577 -14.77 -15.53 -16.52
C ARG A 577 -14.06 -15.83 -17.85
N THR A 578 -12.74 -15.96 -17.82
CA THR A 578 -12.02 -16.63 -18.91
C THR A 578 -12.62 -18.02 -19.08
N PRO A 579 -13.08 -18.42 -20.27
CA PRO A 579 -13.61 -19.75 -20.51
C PRO A 579 -12.45 -20.75 -20.50
N GLU A 580 -11.98 -21.15 -19.32
CA GLU A 580 -11.08 -22.29 -19.14
C GLU A 580 -11.60 -23.20 -18.03
N HIS A 581 -11.79 -24.48 -18.42
CA HIS A 581 -12.22 -25.63 -17.62
C HIS A 581 -13.69 -25.62 -17.14
N VAL A 582 -14.61 -25.84 -18.09
CA VAL A 582 -15.76 -26.71 -17.81
C VAL A 582 -15.18 -28.10 -17.49
N PRO A 583 -15.38 -28.68 -16.30
CA PRO A 583 -15.05 -30.08 -16.09
C PRO A 583 -15.89 -30.87 -17.08
N GLN A 584 -15.24 -31.63 -17.97
CA GLN A 584 -15.94 -32.60 -18.80
C GLN A 584 -16.78 -33.45 -17.85
N LYS A 585 -18.11 -33.35 -17.99
CA LYS A 585 -19.01 -34.30 -17.36
C LYS A 585 -18.60 -35.67 -17.88
N GLU A 586 -18.20 -36.56 -16.96
CA GLU A 586 -18.06 -37.98 -17.23
C GLU A 586 -19.37 -38.48 -17.90
N VAL A 587 -19.21 -39.10 -19.06
CA VAL A 587 -20.24 -39.92 -19.73
C VAL A 587 -19.93 -41.37 -19.42
#